data_AF-A0A355F7F6-F1
#
_entry.id   AF-A0A355F7F6-F1
#
_cell.length_a   1.000
_cell.length_b   1.000
_cell.length_c   1.000
_cell.angle_alpha   90.00
_cell.angle_beta   90.00
_cell.angle_gamma   90.00
#
_symmetry.space_group_name_H-M   'P 1'
#
loop_
_entity.id
_entity.type
_entity.pdbx_description
1 polymer ?
#
loop_
_entity_poly.entity_id
_entity_poly.type
_entity_poly.pdbx_seq_one_letter_code
_entity_poly.pdbx_strand_id
1 'polypeptide(L)'
;LTAEEHDGAIELDFPARSAAAVAAPEGLAEALGVAPVFVGKSRYDYLLEVATEEDVRTARPDFGTLRKLPVRGVILTAAAAAPYDFVSRFFAPGSGVDEDPVTGSAHCTLGPYWSTRLGRTAFLAWQASARGGAVRVRLERDRVKLGGRAVTVVRGGLVV
;
A
#
# COMPACT_ATOMS: atom_id res chain seq x y z
N LEU A 1 4.65 -15.68 -10.43
CA LEU A 1 5.24 -15.02 -9.25
C LEU A 1 6.49 -15.80 -8.91
N THR A 2 7.66 -15.15 -8.88
CA THR A 2 8.92 -15.75 -8.42
C THR A 2 9.30 -15.12 -7.08
N ALA A 3 10.07 -15.86 -6.28
CA ALA A 3 10.63 -15.40 -5.02
C ALA A 3 12.11 -15.75 -5.00
N GLU A 4 12.95 -14.76 -4.71
CA GLU A 4 14.41 -14.92 -4.63
C GLU A 4 14.91 -14.35 -3.31
N GLU A 5 15.91 -15.00 -2.71
CA GLU A 5 16.56 -14.48 -1.51
C GLU A 5 17.81 -13.68 -1.87
N HIS A 6 17.88 -12.44 -1.40
CA HIS A 6 19.00 -11.52 -1.59
C HIS A 6 19.29 -10.83 -0.25
N ASP A 7 20.51 -11.00 0.28
CA ASP A 7 20.98 -10.36 1.53
C ASP A 7 20.03 -10.50 2.74
N GLY A 8 19.48 -11.70 2.92
CA GLY A 8 18.53 -12.02 4.00
C GLY A 8 17.16 -11.35 3.86
N ALA A 9 16.82 -10.86 2.67
CA ALA A 9 15.49 -10.42 2.29
C ALA A 9 14.95 -11.29 1.14
N ILE A 10 13.64 -11.52 1.15
CA ILE A 10 12.93 -12.19 0.07
C ILE A 10 12.41 -11.11 -0.87
N GLU A 11 12.79 -11.18 -2.14
CA GLU A 11 12.30 -10.33 -3.21
C GLU A 11 11.25 -11.08 -4.04
N LEU A 12 10.11 -10.43 -4.25
CA LEU A 12 9.00 -10.90 -5.08
C LEU A 12 8.86 -10.02 -6.33
N ASP A 13 8.51 -10.63 -7.45
CA ASP A 13 8.37 -9.92 -8.73
C ASP A 13 6.91 -9.86 -9.23
N PHE A 14 6.36 -8.63 -9.28
CA PHE A 14 4.99 -8.34 -9.67
C PHE A 14 4.88 -7.41 -10.88
N PRO A 15 3.78 -7.45 -11.64
CA PRO A 15 3.51 -6.44 -12.66
C PRO A 15 3.19 -5.09 -12.04
N ALA A 16 3.77 -4.02 -12.59
CA ALA A 16 3.42 -2.64 -12.28
C ALA A 16 1.97 -2.33 -12.64
N ARG A 17 1.32 -1.47 -11.85
CA ARG A 17 -0.06 -1.05 -12.07
C ARG A 17 -0.13 0.47 -11.97
N SER A 18 -0.65 1.13 -13.00
CA SER A 18 -0.91 2.56 -12.94
C SER A 18 -2.22 2.82 -12.18
N ALA A 19 -2.25 3.93 -11.46
CA ALA A 19 -3.49 4.56 -11.00
C ALA A 19 -3.75 5.79 -11.87
N ALA A 20 -4.94 5.87 -12.45
CA ALA A 20 -5.38 7.06 -13.19
C ALA A 20 -6.13 8.01 -12.25
N ALA A 21 -5.96 9.32 -12.45
CA ALA A 21 -6.71 10.32 -11.70
C ALA A 21 -8.22 10.13 -11.94
N VAL A 22 -9.01 10.24 -10.86
CA VAL A 22 -10.47 10.14 -10.90
C VAL A 22 -11.09 11.15 -9.95
N ALA A 23 -12.35 11.50 -10.17
CA ALA A 23 -13.12 12.19 -9.15
C ALA A 23 -13.24 11.30 -7.90
N ALA A 24 -13.08 11.88 -6.72
CA ALA A 24 -13.32 11.19 -5.47
C ALA A 24 -14.76 10.67 -5.43
N PRO A 25 -15.00 9.38 -5.16
CA PRO A 25 -16.32 8.90 -4.82
C PRO A 25 -16.88 9.68 -3.62
N GLU A 26 -18.17 9.96 -3.66
CA GLU A 26 -18.87 10.63 -2.57
C GLU A 26 -18.66 9.87 -1.25
N GLY A 27 -18.33 10.60 -0.19
CA GLY A 27 -18.10 10.04 1.14
C GLY A 27 -16.75 9.35 1.35
N LEU A 28 -15.89 9.21 0.33
CA LEU A 28 -14.61 8.50 0.49
C LEU A 28 -13.63 9.24 1.40
N ALA A 29 -13.51 10.56 1.23
CA ALA A 29 -12.62 11.39 2.03
C ALA A 29 -13.12 11.47 3.49
N GLU A 30 -14.43 11.64 3.65
CA GLU A 30 -15.13 11.67 4.93
C GLU A 30 -15.01 10.33 5.66
N ALA A 31 -15.18 9.21 4.94
CA ALA A 31 -15.03 7.87 5.50
C ALA A 31 -13.61 7.58 5.99
N LEU A 32 -12.60 8.29 5.48
CA LEU A 32 -11.22 8.17 5.97
C LEU A 32 -10.88 9.22 7.03
N GLY A 33 -11.69 10.29 7.14
CA GLY A 33 -11.42 11.44 7.99
C GLY A 33 -10.22 12.26 7.50
N VAL A 34 -10.00 12.36 6.19
CA VAL A 34 -8.82 13.02 5.59
C VAL A 34 -9.19 13.96 4.44
N ALA A 35 -8.28 14.87 4.09
CA ALA A 35 -8.38 15.73 2.92
C ALA A 35 -7.34 15.32 1.86
N PRO A 36 -7.71 14.52 0.84
CA PRO A 36 -6.76 14.06 -0.17
C PRO A 36 -6.32 15.20 -1.09
N VAL A 37 -5.01 15.26 -1.39
CA VAL A 37 -4.43 16.13 -2.41
C VAL A 37 -4.45 15.49 -3.81
N PHE A 38 -4.67 14.17 -3.87
CA PHE A 38 -4.87 13.43 -5.10
C PHE A 38 -5.75 12.21 -4.86
N VAL A 39 -6.63 11.90 -5.81
CA VAL A 39 -7.38 10.65 -5.84
C VAL A 39 -7.18 9.97 -7.19
N GLY A 40 -6.76 8.73 -7.14
CA GLY A 40 -6.59 7.86 -8.29
C GLY A 40 -7.29 6.52 -8.11
N LYS A 41 -7.45 5.81 -9.21
CA LYS A 41 -8.00 4.45 -9.22
C LYS A 41 -7.10 3.56 -10.08
N SER A 42 -6.65 2.45 -9.50
CA SER A 42 -6.02 1.36 -10.23
C SER A 42 -7.09 0.37 -10.72
N ARG A 43 -6.66 -0.72 -11.37
CA ARG A 43 -7.56 -1.82 -11.72
C ARG A 43 -8.37 -2.36 -10.52
N TYR A 44 -7.81 -2.29 -9.31
CA TYR A 44 -8.40 -2.95 -8.13
C TYR A 44 -8.73 -2.01 -6.99
N ASP A 45 -8.02 -0.89 -6.83
CA ASP A 45 -8.03 -0.11 -5.60
C ASP A 45 -8.16 1.38 -5.89
N TYR A 46 -8.77 2.13 -4.96
CA TYR A 46 -8.57 3.58 -4.90
C TYR A 46 -7.20 3.88 -4.27
N LEU A 47 -6.56 4.96 -4.71
CA LEU A 47 -5.35 5.53 -4.14
C LEU A 47 -5.61 6.98 -3.77
N LEU A 48 -5.37 7.32 -2.51
CA LEU A 48 -5.50 8.67 -1.99
C LEU A 48 -4.14 9.11 -1.46
N GLU A 49 -3.62 10.20 -2.02
CA GLU A 49 -2.50 10.90 -1.41
C GLU A 49 -3.05 11.99 -0.48
N VAL A 50 -2.50 12.08 0.71
CA VAL A 50 -2.73 13.17 1.68
C VAL A 50 -1.45 13.97 1.88
N ALA A 51 -1.58 15.16 2.44
CA ALA A 51 -0.49 16.12 2.52
C ALA A 51 0.66 15.63 3.42
N THR A 52 0.34 14.93 4.51
CA THR A 52 1.34 14.56 5.52
C THR A 52 1.28 13.09 5.91
N GLU A 53 2.42 12.57 6.39
CA GLU A 53 2.50 11.26 7.02
C GLU A 53 1.57 11.13 8.23
N GLU A 54 1.37 12.22 8.98
CA GLU A 54 0.47 12.22 10.14
C GLU A 54 -0.99 11.99 9.75
N ASP A 55 -1.44 12.54 8.63
CA ASP A 55 -2.79 12.30 8.10
C ASP A 55 -3.01 10.80 7.81
N VAL A 56 -1.98 10.11 7.30
CA VAL A 56 -2.05 8.65 7.08
C VAL A 56 -2.16 7.90 8.40
N ARG A 57 -1.31 8.24 9.37
CA ARG A 57 -1.21 7.55 10.68
C ARG A 57 -2.45 7.77 11.53
N THR A 58 -3.03 8.96 11.47
CA THR A 58 -4.17 9.35 12.31
C THR A 58 -5.52 9.06 11.68
N ALA A 59 -5.58 8.74 10.37
CA ALA A 59 -6.82 8.37 9.70
C ALA A 59 -7.65 7.35 10.50
N ARG A 60 -8.96 7.59 10.56
CA ARG A 60 -9.94 6.77 11.30
C ARG A 60 -10.99 6.28 10.30
N PRO A 61 -10.74 5.13 9.64
CA PRO A 61 -11.63 4.65 8.59
C PRO A 61 -12.99 4.20 9.14
N ASP A 62 -14.06 4.68 8.55
CA ASP A 62 -15.38 4.07 8.63
C ASP A 62 -15.43 2.87 7.68
N PHE A 63 -15.12 1.69 8.22
CA PHE A 63 -15.14 0.45 7.46
C PHE A 63 -16.52 0.09 6.90
N GLY A 64 -17.61 0.55 7.53
CA GLY A 64 -18.96 0.33 7.05
C GLY A 64 -19.23 1.04 5.73
N THR A 65 -18.71 2.27 5.58
CA THR A 65 -18.78 3.03 4.33
C THR A 65 -17.81 2.48 3.29
N LEU A 66 -16.55 2.22 3.68
CA LEU A 66 -15.54 1.68 2.76
C LEU A 66 -15.94 0.31 2.17
N ARG A 67 -16.69 -0.51 2.91
CA ARG A 67 -17.17 -1.83 2.45
C ARG A 67 -18.10 -1.75 1.23
N LYS A 68 -18.77 -0.62 1.04
CA LYS A 68 -19.73 -0.42 -0.05
C LYS A 68 -19.06 0.02 -1.36
N LEU A 69 -17.77 0.35 -1.33
CA LEU A 69 -17.06 0.82 -2.51
C LEU A 69 -16.89 -0.32 -3.53
N PRO A 70 -17.06 -0.06 -4.84
CA PRO A 70 -16.95 -1.08 -5.89
C PRO A 70 -15.48 -1.33 -6.29
N VAL A 71 -14.62 -1.55 -5.30
CA VAL A 71 -13.19 -1.83 -5.44
C VAL A 71 -12.77 -2.88 -4.42
N ARG A 72 -11.60 -3.48 -4.63
CA ARG A 72 -10.99 -4.42 -3.68
C ARG A 72 -10.62 -3.71 -2.37
N GLY A 73 -9.99 -2.54 -2.47
CA GLY A 73 -9.56 -1.78 -1.31
C GLY A 73 -9.19 -0.33 -1.60
N VAL A 74 -8.73 0.34 -0.56
CA VAL A 74 -8.36 1.75 -0.54
C VAL A 74 -6.94 1.87 0.01
N ILE A 75 -6.06 2.47 -0.79
CA ILE A 75 -4.69 2.81 -0.43
C ILE A 75 -4.69 4.27 0.01
N LEU A 76 -4.26 4.54 1.25
CA LEU A 76 -3.99 5.89 1.75
C LEU A 76 -2.47 6.07 1.85
N THR A 77 -1.91 7.14 1.30
CA THR A 77 -0.45 7.33 1.25
C THR A 77 -0.04 8.79 1.38
N ALA A 78 1.20 9.03 1.79
CA ALA A 78 1.84 10.33 1.81
C ALA A 78 3.35 10.17 1.66
N ALA A 79 4.03 11.24 1.25
CA ALA A 79 5.48 11.31 1.34
C ALA A 79 5.90 11.20 2.80
N ALA A 80 7.01 10.52 3.06
CA ALA A 80 7.51 10.30 4.41
C ALA A 80 8.82 11.05 4.64
N ALA A 81 9.15 11.24 5.91
CA ALA A 81 10.50 11.64 6.31
C ALA A 81 11.41 10.41 6.44
N ALA A 82 12.73 10.64 6.42
CA ALA A 82 13.71 9.59 6.63
C ALA A 82 13.40 8.81 7.93
N PRO A 83 13.58 7.47 7.93
CA PRO A 83 14.28 6.68 6.93
C PRO A 83 13.43 6.19 5.74
N TYR A 84 12.14 6.54 5.70
CA TYR A 84 11.22 6.06 4.66
C TYR A 84 11.00 7.11 3.57
N ASP A 85 10.69 6.66 2.37
CA ASP A 85 10.42 7.54 1.23
C ASP A 85 8.92 7.87 1.12
N PHE A 86 8.06 6.93 1.49
CA PHE A 86 6.62 7.13 1.62
C PHE A 86 6.01 6.19 2.65
N VAL A 87 4.86 6.59 3.18
CA VAL A 87 4.03 5.77 4.06
C VAL A 87 2.74 5.36 3.37
N SER A 88 2.15 4.24 3.81
CA SER A 88 0.81 3.85 3.37
C SER A 88 0.00 3.15 4.45
N ARG A 89 -1.31 3.09 4.26
CA ARG A 89 -2.23 2.13 4.89
C ARG A 89 -3.15 1.54 3.82
N PHE A 90 -3.64 0.34 4.06
CA PHE A 90 -4.50 -0.37 3.11
C PHE A 90 -5.75 -0.92 3.80
N PHE A 91 -6.91 -0.55 3.29
CA PHE A 91 -8.21 -0.92 3.83
C PHE A 91 -8.99 -1.73 2.79
N ALA A 92 -9.45 -2.92 3.13
CA ALA A 92 -10.22 -3.77 2.21
C ALA A 92 -11.43 -4.44 2.89
N PRO A 93 -12.30 -3.68 3.58
CA PRO A 93 -13.41 -4.26 4.36
C PRO A 93 -14.44 -5.02 3.49
N GLY A 94 -14.54 -4.72 2.19
CA GLY A 94 -15.31 -5.50 1.22
C GLY A 94 -14.74 -6.89 0.94
N SER A 95 -13.45 -7.10 1.22
CA SER A 95 -12.75 -8.38 1.11
C SER A 95 -12.63 -9.10 2.47
N GLY A 96 -13.34 -8.63 3.50
CA GLY A 96 -13.31 -9.21 4.86
C GLY A 96 -12.09 -8.82 5.70
N VAL A 97 -11.28 -7.85 5.24
CA VAL A 97 -10.11 -7.35 5.97
C VAL A 97 -10.24 -5.84 6.13
N ASP A 98 -10.66 -5.39 7.31
CA ASP A 98 -10.85 -3.96 7.58
C ASP A 98 -9.55 -3.16 7.34
N GLU A 99 -8.42 -3.63 7.88
CA GLU A 99 -7.08 -3.11 7.58
C GLU A 99 -6.08 -4.26 7.44
N ASP A 100 -5.37 -4.31 6.32
CA ASP A 100 -4.30 -5.29 6.09
C ASP A 100 -2.98 -4.76 6.68
N PRO A 101 -2.28 -5.53 7.53
CA PRO A 101 -1.08 -5.02 8.17
C PRO A 101 0.06 -4.63 7.20
N VAL A 102 0.30 -5.42 6.15
CA VAL A 102 1.34 -5.15 5.13
C VAL A 102 0.90 -5.74 3.78
N THR A 103 0.64 -4.90 2.80
CA THR A 103 -0.01 -5.28 1.54
C THR A 103 0.96 -5.16 0.36
N GLY A 104 1.63 -6.27 0.02
CA GLY A 104 2.55 -6.30 -1.12
C GLY A 104 1.90 -5.84 -2.43
N SER A 105 0.68 -6.29 -2.73
CA SER A 105 0.00 -5.91 -3.98
C SER A 105 -0.34 -4.43 -4.11
N ALA A 106 -0.49 -3.69 -2.99
CA ALA A 106 -0.71 -2.24 -3.02
C ALA A 106 0.54 -1.52 -3.57
N HIS A 107 1.73 -2.06 -3.28
CA HIS A 107 3.01 -1.52 -3.72
C HIS A 107 3.24 -1.67 -5.24
N CYS A 108 2.49 -2.55 -5.91
CA CYS A 108 2.45 -2.59 -7.38
C CYS A 108 1.86 -1.31 -7.99
N THR A 109 1.02 -0.59 -7.22
CA THR A 109 0.44 0.71 -7.59
C THR A 109 1.25 1.87 -7.02
N LEU A 110 1.67 1.77 -5.75
CA LEU A 110 2.45 2.82 -5.08
C LEU A 110 3.84 3.01 -5.71
N GLY A 111 4.49 1.95 -6.18
CA GLY A 111 5.81 2.03 -6.82
C GLY A 111 5.84 2.96 -8.04
N PRO A 112 5.04 2.69 -9.10
CA PRO A 112 4.90 3.59 -10.22
C PRO A 112 4.43 5.00 -9.83
N TYR A 113 3.46 5.08 -8.90
CA TYR A 113 2.90 6.35 -8.44
C TYR A 113 3.97 7.27 -7.82
N TRP A 114 4.72 6.76 -6.84
CA TRP A 114 5.78 7.52 -6.19
C TRP A 114 7.02 7.69 -7.09
N SER A 115 7.24 6.80 -8.06
CA SER A 115 8.27 6.98 -9.08
C SER A 115 8.06 8.22 -9.93
N THR A 116 6.83 8.45 -10.40
CA THR A 116 6.49 9.67 -11.14
C THR A 116 6.65 10.92 -10.27
N ARG A 117 6.29 10.86 -8.98
CA ARG A 117 6.34 12.03 -8.09
C ARG A 117 7.73 12.37 -7.57
N LEU A 118 8.56 11.37 -7.29
CA LEU A 118 9.88 11.54 -6.65
C LEU A 118 11.03 11.44 -7.65
N GLY A 119 10.78 11.13 -8.92
CA GLY A 119 11.80 11.10 -9.98
C GLY A 119 12.85 9.99 -9.83
N ARG A 120 12.53 8.91 -9.11
CA ARG A 120 13.41 7.76 -8.88
C ARG A 120 12.63 6.45 -8.92
N THR A 121 13.32 5.31 -8.90
CA THR A 121 12.70 3.99 -9.07
C THR A 121 12.90 3.04 -7.89
N ALA A 122 13.68 3.43 -6.88
CA ALA A 122 13.92 2.62 -5.69
C ALA A 122 13.46 3.36 -4.44
N PHE A 123 12.74 2.66 -3.56
CA PHE A 123 12.13 3.20 -2.35
C PHE A 123 12.22 2.23 -1.17
N LEU A 124 12.31 2.79 0.03
CA LEU A 124 11.95 2.13 1.27
C LEU A 124 10.63 2.70 1.78
N ALA A 125 9.57 1.89 1.72
CA ALA A 125 8.23 2.26 2.15
C ALA A 125 7.91 1.72 3.55
N TRP A 126 7.02 2.39 4.27
CA TRP A 126 6.45 1.89 5.53
C TRP A 126 4.92 1.80 5.46
N GLN A 127 4.36 0.61 5.65
CA GLN A 127 2.92 0.46 5.82
C GLN A 127 2.57 0.68 7.29
N ALA A 128 1.98 1.83 7.60
CA ALA A 128 1.69 2.33 8.94
C ALA A 128 0.40 1.75 9.55
N SER A 129 0.21 0.44 9.41
CA SER A 129 -0.82 -0.27 10.18
C SER A 129 -0.41 -0.40 11.65
N ALA A 130 -1.32 -0.90 12.51
CA ALA A 130 -1.01 -1.17 13.91
C ALA A 130 0.20 -2.11 14.11
N ARG A 131 0.43 -3.06 13.20
CA ARG A 131 1.59 -3.95 13.24
C ARG A 131 2.83 -3.33 12.58
N GLY A 132 2.62 -2.52 11.55
CA GLY A 132 3.68 -1.93 10.78
C GLY A 132 4.41 -2.92 9.86
N GLY A 133 5.07 -2.39 8.83
CA GLY A 133 6.03 -3.17 8.05
C GLY A 133 6.74 -2.36 6.99
N ALA A 134 8.05 -2.59 6.88
CA ALA A 134 8.87 -1.99 5.84
C ALA A 134 8.80 -2.83 4.55
N VAL A 135 8.67 -2.16 3.41
CA VAL A 135 8.67 -2.78 2.08
C VAL A 135 9.69 -2.06 1.21
N ARG A 136 10.69 -2.80 0.70
CA ARG A 136 11.58 -2.28 -0.34
C ARG A 136 10.85 -2.38 -1.67
N VAL A 137 10.83 -1.30 -2.44
CA VAL A 137 10.16 -1.23 -3.73
C VAL A 137 11.19 -0.82 -4.77
N ARG A 138 11.31 -1.60 -5.85
CA ARG A 138 12.12 -1.24 -7.02
C ARG A 138 11.30 -1.39 -8.29
N LEU A 139 11.18 -0.31 -9.05
CA LEU A 139 10.48 -0.27 -10.33
C LEU A 139 11.47 -0.55 -11.46
N GLU A 140 11.18 -1.58 -12.25
CA GLU A 140 11.95 -1.99 -13.42
C GLU A 140 11.00 -2.05 -14.62
N ARG A 141 10.87 -0.93 -15.33
CA ARG A 141 9.94 -0.77 -16.46
C ARG A 141 8.49 -1.08 -16.03
N ASP A 142 7.94 -2.20 -16.47
CA ASP A 142 6.58 -2.69 -16.19
C ASP A 142 6.52 -3.69 -15.02
N ARG A 143 7.62 -3.84 -14.28
CA ARG A 143 7.76 -4.75 -13.13
C ARG A 143 8.05 -3.98 -11.85
N VAL A 144 7.51 -4.47 -10.74
CA VAL A 144 7.78 -3.98 -9.40
C VAL A 144 8.35 -5.13 -8.58
N LYS A 145 9.60 -4.97 -8.16
CA LYS A 145 10.28 -5.84 -7.23
C LYS A 145 9.97 -5.39 -5.80
N LEU A 146 9.49 -6.32 -4.98
CA LEU A 146 9.10 -6.06 -3.60
C LEU A 146 9.95 -6.90 -2.65
N GLY A 147 10.78 -6.24 -1.84
CA GLY A 147 11.67 -6.87 -0.89
C GLY A 147 11.19 -6.72 0.55
N GLY A 148 11.29 -7.79 1.33
CA GLY A 148 10.99 -7.78 2.77
C GLY A 148 11.77 -8.84 3.53
N ARG A 149 11.91 -8.66 4.85
CA ARG A 149 12.46 -9.70 5.73
C ARG A 149 11.33 -10.54 6.31
N ALA A 150 11.61 -11.81 6.56
CA ALA A 150 10.70 -12.73 7.22
C ALA A 150 11.34 -13.28 8.50
N VAL A 151 10.50 -13.55 9.50
CA VAL A 151 10.90 -14.21 10.74
C VAL A 151 9.89 -15.32 11.01
N THR A 152 10.39 -16.53 11.27
CA THR A 152 9.57 -17.65 11.71
C THR A 152 9.13 -17.41 13.15
N VAL A 153 7.83 -17.20 13.37
CA VAL A 153 7.26 -16.99 14.71
C VAL A 153 6.90 -18.32 15.38
N VAL A 154 6.36 -19.27 14.62
CA VAL A 154 5.97 -20.61 15.09
C VAL A 154 6.30 -21.63 14.01
N ARG A 155 6.71 -22.84 14.42
CA ARG A 155 6.90 -24.00 13.55
C ARG A 155 6.27 -25.23 14.20
N GLY A 156 5.50 -25.99 13.43
CA GLY A 156 4.80 -27.20 13.90
C GLY A 156 4.46 -28.15 12.75
N GLY A 157 3.70 -29.21 13.04
CA GLY A 157 3.18 -30.15 12.06
C GLY A 157 1.66 -30.22 12.08
N LEU A 158 1.04 -30.45 10.92
CA LEU A 158 -0.40 -30.72 10.79
C LEU A 158 -0.59 -32.24 10.76
N VAL A 159 -1.36 -32.78 11.70
CA VAL A 159 -1.79 -34.18 11.64
C VAL A 159 -3.02 -34.23 10.73
N VAL A 160 -2.89 -34.93 9.61
CA VAL A 160 -3.96 -35.18 8.64
C VAL A 160 -4.46 -36.61 8.74
#